data_AF-A0A1W9JKW8-F1
#
_entry.id   AF-A0A1W9JKW8-F1
#
_cell.length_a   1.000
_cell.length_b   1.000
_cell.length_c   1.000
_cell.angle_alpha   90.00
_cell.angle_beta   90.00
_cell.angle_gamma   90.00
#
_symmetry.space_group_name_H-M   'P 1'
#
loop_
_entity.id
_entity.type
_entity.pdbx_description
1 polymer ?
#
loop_
_entity_poly.entity_id
_entity_poly.type
_entity_poly.pdbx_seq_one_letter_code
_entity_poly.pdbx_strand_id
1 'polypeptide(L)'
;MSSIPSWRLLTVLAVGPLSFPLSAAPSQYSFGPYTSVQMNVDAAGQNIAGDAAHEPTIAFDPNNPERLVAGWKQFGSVASGNRQGGWAYSDDGGKIWQFPGVLTPGEQRTNIMVDVDSSGRFFYQSLHYDPTGNFAQDVQVTKSVDGGASWQAPVYAHGEGADKGRIGIDRSGTASDGHIYVHWREGLDDRHFTRSTNGGASFDAPVAIPGRPSFGTIAVGPEGQVYIGGRTEHGSLAGVKVVYDTYLFSTSLNASDPLATTSFTTQNIDLGGSPVIFLYQNNPNQIGPIGDVQVGVDHSNGPLRGNIYVLASVDPAGVDNQDIKFIRSSDGGQTWSAPVRLNNDAAHRDAYQWFAMQGVAPNSRIDAVWYDTRASLQPGISQLYYAYSWDGGVTWSQNQAVTAPFSTHIGYPLGAQKMGDYSHLVSDENGGHIAYTATYNGEQDVYYLNVFPDCNNNAKSDVLDIQNRLSGDTNFNHLPDSCENISVTGDLDGDRDVDQLDLNVILAARNKPASGVNDPRDLDKNGLINALDVRKLTLLCTRSRCAV
;
A
#
# COMPACT_ATOMS: atom_id res chain seq x y z
N MET A 1 -19.48 -13.87 92.40
CA MET A 1 -19.65 -12.73 91.48
C MET A 1 -18.30 -12.45 90.86
N SER A 2 -18.21 -12.74 89.57
CA SER A 2 -17.01 -13.15 88.83
C SER A 2 -16.33 -12.01 88.11
N SER A 3 -15.00 -12.10 88.11
CA SER A 3 -14.02 -11.30 87.37
C SER A 3 -14.15 -11.42 85.85
N ILE A 4 -13.90 -10.31 85.16
CA ILE A 4 -13.89 -10.16 83.70
C ILE A 4 -12.49 -10.55 83.16
N PRO A 5 -12.38 -11.42 82.13
CA PRO A 5 -11.09 -11.69 81.50
C PRO A 5 -10.89 -10.88 80.21
N SER A 6 -9.65 -10.44 80.02
CA SER A 6 -9.09 -9.79 78.83
C SER A 6 -9.00 -10.76 77.65
N TRP A 7 -9.49 -10.35 76.47
CA TRP A 7 -9.26 -11.05 75.20
C TRP A 7 -8.35 -10.23 74.29
N ARG A 8 -7.27 -10.88 73.81
CA ARG A 8 -6.28 -10.34 72.88
C ARG A 8 -6.90 -10.26 71.47
N LEU A 9 -6.79 -9.10 70.81
CA LEU A 9 -7.08 -8.98 69.37
C LEU A 9 -6.01 -9.74 68.57
N LEU A 10 -6.44 -10.70 67.75
CA LEU A 10 -5.66 -11.21 66.62
C LEU A 10 -5.75 -10.19 65.48
N THR A 11 -4.62 -9.63 65.08
CA THR A 11 -4.50 -8.83 63.84
C THR A 11 -4.46 -9.80 62.66
N VAL A 12 -5.56 -9.91 61.92
CA VAL A 12 -5.58 -10.56 60.60
C VAL A 12 -4.93 -9.59 59.62
N LEU A 13 -3.72 -9.92 59.15
CA LEU A 13 -3.09 -9.26 58.00
C LEU A 13 -3.96 -9.53 56.76
N ALA A 14 -4.67 -8.50 56.31
CA ALA A 14 -5.33 -8.52 55.00
C ALA A 14 -4.23 -8.56 53.93
N VAL A 15 -4.11 -9.69 53.25
CA VAL A 15 -3.34 -9.79 52.00
C VAL A 15 -4.14 -9.02 50.96
N GLY A 16 -3.67 -7.81 50.61
CA GLY A 16 -4.25 -7.04 49.52
C GLY A 16 -4.20 -7.82 48.20
N PRO A 17 -5.15 -7.62 47.28
CA PRO A 17 -5.09 -8.26 45.98
C PRO A 17 -3.80 -7.82 45.29
N LEU A 18 -2.97 -8.80 44.91
CA LEU A 18 -1.87 -8.61 43.99
C LEU A 18 -2.46 -8.05 42.69
N SER A 19 -2.35 -6.74 42.51
CA SER A 19 -2.59 -6.09 41.22
C SER A 19 -1.44 -6.49 40.32
N PHE A 20 -1.64 -7.52 39.51
CA PHE A 20 -0.78 -7.71 38.34
C PHE A 20 -0.95 -6.48 37.46
N PRO A 21 0.13 -5.80 37.01
CA PRO A 21 -0.02 -4.80 35.98
C PRO A 21 -0.68 -5.49 34.79
N LEU A 22 -1.80 -4.94 34.30
CA LEU A 22 -2.31 -5.32 32.99
C LEU A 22 -1.13 -5.13 32.02
N SER A 23 -0.74 -6.21 31.34
CA SER A 23 0.19 -6.10 30.23
C SER A 23 -0.37 -5.04 29.27
N ALA A 24 0.46 -4.08 28.88
CA ALA A 24 0.09 -3.15 27.82
C ALA A 24 -0.35 -3.95 26.59
N ALA A 25 -1.37 -3.44 25.88
CA ALA A 25 -1.82 -4.05 24.65
C ALA A 25 -0.68 -3.99 23.61
N PRO A 26 -0.50 -5.03 22.77
CA PRO A 26 0.60 -5.07 21.83
C PRO A 26 0.45 -3.99 20.74
N SER A 27 1.56 -3.36 20.38
CA SER A 27 1.64 -2.43 19.24
C SER A 27 2.18 -3.10 17.97
N GLN A 28 2.49 -4.40 18.03
CA GLN A 28 2.98 -5.18 16.89
C GLN A 28 2.26 -6.52 16.78
N TYR A 29 1.92 -6.91 15.55
CA TYR A 29 1.19 -8.15 15.25
C TYR A 29 1.84 -8.87 14.08
N SER A 30 2.38 -10.06 14.33
CA SER A 30 3.01 -10.86 13.30
C SER A 30 2.05 -11.90 12.71
N PHE A 31 2.14 -12.10 11.40
CA PHE A 31 1.45 -13.16 10.65
C PHE A 31 2.39 -13.73 9.59
N GLY A 32 2.91 -14.94 9.84
CA GLY A 32 3.99 -15.49 9.02
C GLY A 32 5.23 -14.58 9.07
N PRO A 33 5.82 -14.18 7.93
CA PRO A 33 6.99 -13.30 7.89
C PRO A 33 6.65 -11.81 8.09
N TYR A 34 5.36 -11.47 8.06
CA TYR A 34 4.88 -10.10 8.08
C TYR A 34 4.62 -9.62 9.50
N THR A 35 4.97 -8.37 9.80
CA THR A 35 4.68 -7.74 11.10
C THR A 35 4.03 -6.38 10.87
N SER A 36 2.80 -6.25 11.32
CA SER A 36 2.08 -4.99 11.38
C SER A 36 2.55 -4.20 12.60
N VAL A 37 2.90 -2.93 12.41
CA VAL A 37 3.41 -2.04 13.46
C VAL A 37 2.44 -0.85 13.61
N GLN A 38 1.86 -0.67 14.80
CA GLN A 38 0.94 0.44 15.07
C GLN A 38 1.68 1.78 15.00
N MET A 39 1.06 2.79 14.36
CA MET A 39 1.64 4.11 14.18
C MET A 39 1.06 5.17 15.13
N ASN A 40 -0.22 5.07 15.52
CA ASN A 40 -0.85 5.95 16.53
C ASN A 40 -0.54 5.46 17.95
N VAL A 41 0.73 5.55 18.36
CA VAL A 41 1.23 5.03 19.64
C VAL A 41 1.60 6.15 20.62
N ASP A 42 1.67 5.83 21.91
CA ASP A 42 2.17 6.76 22.92
C ASP A 42 3.69 7.00 22.80
N ALA A 43 4.24 7.87 23.65
CA ALA A 43 5.67 8.20 23.65
C ALA A 43 6.59 7.00 23.98
N ALA A 44 6.04 5.90 24.47
CA ALA A 44 6.75 4.65 24.75
C ALA A 44 6.49 3.57 23.68
N GLY A 45 5.82 3.91 22.57
CA GLY A 45 5.53 2.99 21.48
C GLY A 45 4.43 1.98 21.79
N GLN A 46 3.56 2.27 22.77
CA GLN A 46 2.45 1.42 23.18
C GLN A 46 1.12 1.94 22.63
N ASN A 47 0.14 1.03 22.50
CA ASN A 47 -1.21 1.38 22.11
C ASN A 47 -1.82 2.47 23.02
N ILE A 48 -2.54 3.44 22.42
CA ILE A 48 -3.29 4.47 23.15
C ILE A 48 -4.72 3.97 23.39
N ALA A 49 -4.91 3.20 24.46
CA ALA A 49 -6.19 2.52 24.71
C ALA A 49 -7.43 3.43 24.60
N GLY A 50 -8.37 3.02 23.75
CA GLY A 50 -9.65 3.70 23.53
C GLY A 50 -9.61 4.96 22.67
N ASP A 51 -8.45 5.30 22.06
CA ASP A 51 -8.37 6.28 20.98
C ASP A 51 -9.03 5.74 19.69
N ALA A 52 -8.97 6.49 18.59
CA ALA A 52 -9.26 5.90 17.28
C ALA A 52 -8.48 6.63 16.19
N ALA A 53 -8.09 5.90 15.16
CA ALA A 53 -7.41 6.40 13.98
C ALA A 53 -7.85 5.61 12.75
N HIS A 54 -8.12 6.29 11.63
CA HIS A 54 -8.43 5.62 10.37
C HIS A 54 -8.12 6.48 9.15
N GLU A 55 -8.31 5.90 7.95
CA GLU A 55 -7.99 6.52 6.66
C GLU A 55 -6.51 6.95 6.54
N PRO A 56 -5.55 6.04 6.76
CA PRO A 56 -4.15 6.38 6.68
C PRO A 56 -3.63 6.46 5.25
N THR A 57 -2.62 7.29 5.07
CA THR A 57 -1.77 7.40 3.89
C THR A 57 -0.30 7.37 4.29
N ILE A 58 0.56 6.96 3.37
CA ILE A 58 2.00 6.82 3.58
C ILE A 58 2.82 7.28 2.37
N ALA A 59 4.02 7.79 2.61
CA ALA A 59 5.07 8.03 1.62
C ALA A 59 6.44 7.64 2.22
N PHE A 60 7.42 7.33 1.37
CA PHE A 60 8.81 7.07 1.75
C PHE A 60 9.75 8.02 1.01
N ASP A 61 10.86 8.41 1.63
CA ASP A 61 11.86 9.27 0.99
C ASP A 61 12.57 8.49 -0.14
N PRO A 62 12.46 8.90 -1.41
CA PRO A 62 13.09 8.18 -2.52
C PRO A 62 14.62 8.18 -2.44
N ASN A 63 15.22 9.05 -1.62
CA ASN A 63 16.67 9.12 -1.39
C ASN A 63 17.11 8.38 -0.13
N ASN A 64 16.17 7.92 0.70
CA ASN A 64 16.42 7.13 1.89
C ASN A 64 15.18 6.30 2.25
N PRO A 65 15.03 5.07 1.70
CA PRO A 65 13.84 4.23 1.92
C PRO A 65 13.58 3.85 3.38
N GLU A 66 14.55 4.02 4.29
CA GLU A 66 14.33 3.83 5.73
C GLU A 66 13.51 4.98 6.35
N ARG A 67 13.33 6.11 5.66
CA ARG A 67 12.56 7.25 6.12
C ARG A 67 11.15 7.23 5.54
N LEU A 68 10.14 7.07 6.41
CA LEU A 68 8.73 7.03 6.03
C LEU A 68 7.91 8.03 6.84
N VAL A 69 6.85 8.55 6.23
CA VAL A 69 5.88 9.42 6.87
C VAL A 69 4.47 8.94 6.54
N ALA A 70 3.63 8.86 7.56
CA ALA A 70 2.22 8.51 7.42
C ALA A 70 1.33 9.57 8.06
N GLY A 71 0.13 9.76 7.49
CA GLY A 71 -0.89 10.69 7.99
C GLY A 71 -2.28 10.07 7.94
N TRP A 72 -3.16 10.44 8.87
CA TRP A 72 -4.48 9.83 9.02
C TRP A 72 -5.44 10.69 9.83
N LYS A 73 -6.73 10.34 9.81
CA LYS A 73 -7.74 10.97 10.66
C LYS A 73 -7.64 10.44 12.08
N GLN A 74 -7.24 11.28 13.02
CA GLN A 74 -7.06 10.96 14.44
C GLN A 74 -8.26 11.41 15.26
N PHE A 75 -8.63 10.59 16.25
CA PHE A 75 -9.63 10.87 17.27
C PHE A 75 -9.01 10.68 18.65
N GLY A 76 -9.37 11.54 19.61
CA GLY A 76 -8.90 11.37 20.99
C GLY A 76 -9.55 10.20 21.72
N SER A 77 -10.67 9.69 21.21
CA SER A 77 -11.41 8.57 21.78
C SER A 77 -12.42 7.99 20.79
N VAL A 78 -12.72 6.69 20.87
CA VAL A 78 -13.90 6.08 20.22
C VAL A 78 -15.23 6.77 20.60
N ALA A 79 -15.29 7.44 21.74
CA ALA A 79 -16.47 8.20 22.17
C ALA A 79 -16.55 9.62 21.57
N SER A 80 -15.60 10.01 20.71
CA SER A 80 -15.49 11.35 20.14
C SER A 80 -15.65 11.33 18.62
N GLY A 81 -16.43 12.27 18.09
CA GLY A 81 -16.48 12.58 16.66
C GLY A 81 -15.53 13.71 16.25
N ASN A 82 -14.77 14.25 17.21
CA ASN A 82 -13.78 15.30 16.95
C ASN A 82 -12.56 14.69 16.26
N ARG A 83 -12.38 15.06 14.99
CA ARG A 83 -11.42 14.50 14.05
C ARG A 83 -10.31 15.50 13.76
N GLN A 84 -9.06 15.09 13.94
CA GLN A 84 -7.89 15.92 13.75
C GLN A 84 -6.88 15.22 12.83
N GLY A 85 -5.88 15.96 12.34
CA GLY A 85 -4.89 15.41 11.43
C GLY A 85 -3.74 14.75 12.17
N GLY A 86 -3.77 13.44 12.37
CA GLY A 86 -2.63 12.70 12.94
C GLY A 86 -1.52 12.50 11.91
N TRP A 87 -0.27 12.39 12.39
CA TRP A 87 0.85 11.94 11.57
C TRP A 87 1.93 11.26 12.43
N ALA A 88 2.65 10.32 11.83
CA ALA A 88 3.86 9.74 12.40
C ALA A 88 4.95 9.61 11.34
N TYR A 89 6.18 9.44 11.79
CA TYR A 89 7.34 9.19 10.96
C TYR A 89 8.18 8.03 11.50
N SER A 90 9.02 7.48 10.66
CA SER A 90 10.01 6.44 10.97
C SER A 90 11.30 6.74 10.21
N ASP A 91 12.44 6.48 10.82
CA ASP A 91 13.78 6.57 10.21
C ASP A 91 14.50 5.19 10.19
N ASP A 92 13.76 4.09 10.38
CA ASP A 92 14.29 2.72 10.46
C ASP A 92 13.52 1.69 9.61
N GLY A 93 12.88 2.15 8.53
CA GLY A 93 12.15 1.29 7.60
C GLY A 93 10.77 0.88 8.11
N GLY A 94 10.21 1.65 9.05
CA GLY A 94 8.89 1.42 9.64
C GLY A 94 8.89 0.38 10.76
N LYS A 95 10.04 0.05 11.34
CA LYS A 95 10.14 -0.87 12.48
C LYS A 95 9.69 -0.19 13.78
N ILE A 96 9.98 1.11 13.91
CA ILE A 96 9.54 1.96 15.00
C ILE A 96 8.96 3.26 14.42
N TRP A 97 7.82 3.68 14.96
CA TRP A 97 7.13 4.91 14.58
C TRP A 97 7.13 5.91 15.73
N GLN A 98 7.35 7.18 15.39
CA GLN A 98 7.22 8.31 16.30
C GLN A 98 5.93 9.06 15.95
N PHE A 99 5.00 9.16 16.91
CA PHE A 99 3.74 9.90 16.80
C PHE A 99 3.79 11.19 17.63
N PRO A 100 4.13 12.35 17.04
CA PRO A 100 4.18 13.61 17.79
C PRO A 100 2.80 14.13 18.20
N GLY A 101 1.73 13.72 17.51
CA GLY A 101 0.36 14.13 17.77
C GLY A 101 -0.37 14.58 16.51
N VAL A 102 -1.12 15.69 16.63
CA VAL A 102 -2.06 16.16 15.61
C VAL A 102 -1.71 17.54 15.06
N LEU A 103 -1.94 17.74 13.76
CA LEU A 103 -1.56 18.94 13.03
C LEU A 103 -2.50 20.05 13.46
N THR A 104 -1.94 21.22 13.80
CA THR A 104 -2.66 22.40 14.33
C THR A 104 -3.70 22.01 15.40
N PRO A 105 -3.25 21.64 16.62
CA PRO A 105 -4.14 21.14 17.68
C PRO A 105 -5.34 22.07 17.96
N GLY A 106 -6.54 21.50 17.98
CA GLY A 106 -7.81 22.21 18.15
C GLY A 106 -8.57 22.46 16.85
N GLU A 107 -7.90 22.36 15.69
CA GLU A 107 -8.54 22.45 14.38
C GLU A 107 -8.97 21.07 13.89
N GLN A 108 -10.16 21.00 13.28
CA GLN A 108 -10.65 19.76 12.70
C GLN A 108 -10.07 19.53 11.31
N ARG A 109 -9.60 18.31 11.05
CA ARG A 109 -8.99 17.93 9.78
C ARG A 109 -9.35 16.51 9.35
N THR A 110 -9.54 16.32 8.05
CA THR A 110 -9.83 15.00 7.43
C THR A 110 -9.19 14.86 6.05
N ASN A 111 -9.39 13.70 5.43
CA ASN A 111 -8.99 13.39 4.05
C ASN A 111 -7.51 13.69 3.84
N ILE A 112 -6.71 13.04 4.68
CA ILE A 112 -5.31 13.35 4.87
C ILE A 112 -4.50 12.51 3.90
N MET A 113 -3.64 13.19 3.16
CA MET A 113 -2.76 12.58 2.17
C MET A 113 -1.33 13.04 2.44
N VAL A 114 -0.40 12.10 2.41
CA VAL A 114 1.03 12.38 2.47
C VAL A 114 1.67 11.95 1.14
N ASP A 115 2.49 12.83 0.58
CA ASP A 115 3.36 12.53 -0.57
C ASP A 115 4.71 13.24 -0.39
N VAL A 116 5.67 12.93 -1.25
CA VAL A 116 7.06 13.36 -1.14
C VAL A 116 7.58 13.84 -2.50
N ASP A 117 8.43 14.84 -2.49
CA ASP A 117 9.13 15.25 -3.71
C ASP A 117 10.42 14.46 -3.95
N SER A 118 11.03 14.67 -5.12
CA SER A 118 12.29 14.04 -5.53
C SER A 118 13.47 14.35 -4.59
N SER A 119 13.36 15.40 -3.77
CA SER A 119 14.38 15.83 -2.81
C SER A 119 14.17 15.28 -1.40
N GLY A 120 13.16 14.44 -1.18
CA GLY A 120 12.86 13.87 0.14
C GLY A 120 12.12 14.82 1.08
N ARG A 121 11.50 15.88 0.56
CA ARG A 121 10.63 16.77 1.36
C ARG A 121 9.20 16.24 1.32
N PHE A 122 8.62 16.05 2.50
CA PHE A 122 7.26 15.52 2.62
C PHE A 122 6.23 16.63 2.61
N PHE A 123 5.05 16.33 2.09
CA PHE A 123 3.92 17.22 2.04
C PHE A 123 2.68 16.52 2.62
N TYR A 124 1.95 17.25 3.45
CA TYR A 124 0.75 16.78 4.11
C TYR A 124 -0.42 17.64 3.64
N GLN A 125 -1.30 17.04 2.86
CA GLN A 125 -2.56 17.65 2.46
C GLN A 125 -3.65 17.25 3.46
N SER A 126 -4.50 18.21 3.84
CA SER A 126 -5.71 17.93 4.62
C SER A 126 -6.85 18.85 4.22
N LEU A 127 -8.08 18.40 4.45
CA LEU A 127 -9.24 19.28 4.51
C LEU A 127 -9.27 19.91 5.89
N HIS A 128 -9.21 21.23 5.93
CA HIS A 128 -9.27 22.03 7.15
C HIS A 128 -10.69 22.56 7.33
N TYR A 129 -11.26 22.34 8.51
CA TYR A 129 -12.64 22.72 8.81
C TYR A 129 -12.72 24.07 9.52
N ASP A 130 -13.86 24.71 9.35
CA ASP A 130 -14.22 25.89 10.12
C ASP A 130 -14.24 25.61 11.65
N PRO A 131 -14.20 26.64 12.52
CA PRO A 131 -14.21 26.44 13.96
C PRO A 131 -15.42 25.67 14.51
N THR A 132 -16.50 25.55 13.73
CA THR A 132 -17.68 24.75 14.12
C THR A 132 -17.54 23.27 13.77
N GLY A 133 -16.59 22.91 12.91
CA GLY A 133 -16.34 21.54 12.46
C GLY A 133 -17.36 21.01 11.44
N ASN A 134 -18.21 21.88 10.89
CA ASN A 134 -19.34 21.49 10.03
C ASN A 134 -19.07 21.71 8.55
N PHE A 135 -18.10 22.57 8.22
CA PHE A 135 -17.79 22.91 6.83
C PHE A 135 -16.29 22.79 6.59
N ALA A 136 -15.90 22.07 5.54
CA ALA A 136 -14.53 22.07 5.04
C ALA A 136 -14.24 23.47 4.48
N GLN A 137 -13.53 24.29 5.27
CA GLN A 137 -13.26 25.67 4.93
C GLN A 137 -12.33 25.76 3.73
N ASP A 138 -11.30 24.91 3.69
CA ASP A 138 -10.34 24.83 2.60
C ASP A 138 -9.56 23.51 2.62
N VAL A 139 -8.88 23.23 1.51
CA VAL A 139 -7.77 22.30 1.42
C VAL A 139 -6.50 23.06 1.78
N GLN A 140 -5.67 22.46 2.63
CA GLN A 140 -4.35 22.99 2.97
C GLN A 140 -3.27 21.97 2.69
N VAL A 141 -2.10 22.45 2.26
CA VAL A 141 -0.89 21.66 2.11
C VAL A 141 0.18 22.25 3.02
N THR A 142 0.79 21.42 3.87
CA THR A 142 1.97 21.79 4.67
C THR A 142 3.16 20.94 4.27
N LYS A 143 4.37 21.46 4.51
CA LYS A 143 5.64 20.88 4.08
C LYS A 143 6.51 20.55 5.30
N SER A 144 7.15 19.40 5.26
CA SER A 144 8.22 19.00 6.17
C SER A 144 9.54 18.93 5.41
N VAL A 145 10.61 19.35 6.08
CA VAL A 145 12.00 19.32 5.55
C VAL A 145 12.94 18.52 6.46
N ASP A 146 12.38 17.83 7.45
CA ASP A 146 13.08 17.07 8.49
C ASP A 146 12.55 15.64 8.63
N GLY A 147 12.05 15.08 7.52
CA GLY A 147 11.57 13.71 7.46
C GLY A 147 10.25 13.44 8.18
N GLY A 148 9.36 14.43 8.24
CA GLY A 148 8.06 14.33 8.90
C GLY A 148 8.08 14.59 10.41
N ALA A 149 9.26 14.89 10.97
CA ALA A 149 9.39 15.20 12.39
C ALA A 149 8.64 16.48 12.77
N SER A 150 8.64 17.48 11.89
CA SER A 150 7.85 18.70 12.05
C SER A 150 7.30 19.22 10.72
N TRP A 151 6.27 20.08 10.83
CA TRP A 151 5.57 20.67 9.69
C TRP A 151 5.64 22.19 9.73
N GLN A 152 5.80 22.80 8.56
CA GLN A 152 5.73 24.25 8.40
C GLN A 152 4.28 24.76 8.54
N ALA A 153 4.09 26.07 8.44
CA ALA A 153 2.76 26.66 8.43
C ALA A 153 1.94 26.11 7.24
N PRO A 154 0.65 25.75 7.43
CA PRO A 154 -0.20 25.32 6.33
C PRO A 154 -0.37 26.41 5.25
N VAL A 155 -0.39 25.98 3.99
CA VAL A 155 -0.62 26.84 2.83
C VAL A 155 -1.99 26.53 2.25
N TYR A 156 -2.81 27.56 2.05
CA TYR A 156 -4.15 27.46 1.44
C TYR A 156 -4.05 27.01 -0.03
N ALA A 157 -4.84 25.99 -0.37
CA ALA A 157 -4.87 25.35 -1.68
C ALA A 157 -6.29 25.30 -2.27
N HIS A 158 -7.12 26.31 -1.98
CA HIS A 158 -8.54 26.38 -2.39
C HIS A 158 -9.39 25.26 -1.79
N GLY A 159 -10.37 24.73 -2.52
CA GLY A 159 -11.19 23.60 -2.06
C GLY A 159 -12.16 23.96 -0.95
N GLU A 160 -12.78 25.14 -1.00
CA GLU A 160 -13.93 25.45 -0.15
C GLU A 160 -15.03 24.40 -0.36
N GLY A 161 -15.56 23.86 0.74
CA GLY A 161 -16.55 22.79 0.72
C GLY A 161 -16.02 21.47 0.17
N ALA A 162 -14.69 21.30 0.09
CA ALA A 162 -14.12 20.13 -0.54
C ALA A 162 -14.32 18.84 0.26
N ASP A 163 -14.41 17.73 -0.46
CA ASP A 163 -14.34 16.37 0.08
C ASP A 163 -13.41 15.51 -0.78
N LYS A 164 -12.74 14.54 -0.16
CA LYS A 164 -11.76 13.60 -0.78
C LYS A 164 -10.66 14.28 -1.57
N GLY A 165 -9.90 15.14 -0.88
CA GLY A 165 -8.61 15.64 -1.36
C GLY A 165 -7.63 14.52 -1.70
N ARG A 166 -6.87 14.70 -2.78
CA ARG A 166 -5.74 13.88 -3.24
C ARG A 166 -4.58 14.78 -3.56
N ILE A 167 -3.37 14.32 -3.28
CA ILE A 167 -2.12 14.99 -3.64
C ILE A 167 -1.28 14.02 -4.50
N GLY A 168 -0.61 14.57 -5.50
CA GLY A 168 0.42 13.88 -6.27
C GLY A 168 1.54 14.85 -6.60
N ILE A 169 2.79 14.44 -6.39
CA ILE A 169 3.96 15.28 -6.59
C ILE A 169 4.79 14.75 -7.75
N ASP A 170 5.19 15.66 -8.62
CA ASP A 170 6.02 15.35 -9.76
C ASP A 170 7.44 14.97 -9.31
N ARG A 171 7.87 13.77 -9.70
CA ARG A 171 9.22 13.23 -9.49
C ARG A 171 9.84 12.77 -10.80
N SER A 172 9.42 13.38 -11.92
CA SER A 172 9.87 13.01 -13.27
C SER A 172 11.32 13.38 -13.55
N GLY A 173 11.93 14.26 -12.75
CA GLY A 173 13.24 14.86 -13.06
C GLY A 173 13.20 15.84 -14.25
N THR A 174 12.02 16.17 -14.76
CA THR A 174 11.84 17.16 -15.83
C THR A 174 11.76 18.58 -15.25
N ALA A 175 11.40 19.58 -16.07
CA ALA A 175 11.23 20.96 -15.61
C ALA A 175 10.09 21.14 -14.59
N SER A 176 9.14 20.20 -14.52
CA SER A 176 8.04 20.21 -13.56
C SER A 176 8.34 19.43 -12.29
N ASP A 177 9.54 18.87 -12.12
CA ASP A 177 9.92 18.15 -10.92
C ASP A 177 9.70 19.00 -9.64
N GLY A 178 9.00 18.42 -8.66
CA GLY A 178 8.54 19.10 -7.45
C GLY A 178 7.28 19.97 -7.60
N HIS A 179 6.64 19.98 -8.78
CA HIS A 179 5.27 20.48 -8.89
C HIS A 179 4.32 19.62 -8.06
N ILE A 180 3.36 20.27 -7.41
CA ILE A 180 2.39 19.63 -6.52
C ILE A 180 1.02 19.74 -7.17
N TYR A 181 0.33 18.63 -7.34
CA TYR A 181 -1.01 18.57 -7.92
C TYR A 181 -2.01 18.15 -6.86
N VAL A 182 -3.13 18.87 -6.76
CA VAL A 182 -4.18 18.61 -5.78
C VAL A 182 -5.52 18.49 -6.49
N HIS A 183 -6.26 17.45 -6.16
CA HIS A 183 -7.60 17.17 -6.70
C HIS A 183 -8.57 16.85 -5.58
N TRP A 184 -9.86 17.18 -5.74
CA TRP A 184 -10.91 16.79 -4.80
C TRP A 184 -12.20 16.35 -5.49
N ARG A 185 -13.01 15.56 -4.80
CA ARG A 185 -14.24 14.97 -5.33
C ARG A 185 -15.39 15.96 -5.46
N GLU A 186 -15.64 16.75 -4.43
CA GLU A 186 -16.73 17.73 -4.33
C GLU A 186 -16.19 19.08 -3.91
N GLY A 187 -16.93 20.17 -4.17
CA GLY A 187 -16.59 21.53 -3.77
C GLY A 187 -17.76 22.48 -4.06
N LEU A 188 -17.57 23.79 -3.82
CA LEU A 188 -18.60 24.80 -4.08
C LEU A 188 -18.97 24.99 -5.56
N ASP A 189 -18.11 24.55 -6.48
CA ASP A 189 -18.35 24.58 -7.92
C ASP A 189 -17.74 23.35 -8.63
N ASP A 190 -17.57 23.39 -9.95
CA ASP A 190 -17.06 22.27 -10.75
C ASP A 190 -15.53 22.25 -10.91
N ARG A 191 -14.82 23.24 -10.32
CA ARG A 191 -13.36 23.37 -10.39
C ARG A 191 -12.73 22.59 -9.26
N HIS A 192 -12.24 21.41 -9.59
CA HIS A 192 -11.84 20.37 -8.63
C HIS A 192 -10.34 20.08 -8.63
N PHE A 193 -9.53 20.88 -9.35
CA PHE A 193 -8.10 20.69 -9.47
C PHE A 193 -7.34 21.99 -9.28
N THR A 194 -6.25 21.95 -8.54
CA THR A 194 -5.24 23.03 -8.50
C THR A 194 -3.83 22.43 -8.53
N ARG A 195 -2.84 23.28 -8.74
CA ARG A 195 -1.43 22.91 -8.67
C ARG A 195 -0.60 24.02 -8.03
N SER A 196 0.58 23.64 -7.56
CA SER A 196 1.65 24.54 -7.17
C SER A 196 2.87 24.27 -8.06
N THR A 197 3.41 25.31 -8.67
CA THR A 197 4.63 25.26 -9.50
C THR A 197 5.85 25.86 -8.78
N ASN A 198 5.73 26.15 -7.48
CA ASN A 198 6.75 26.85 -6.69
C ASN A 198 7.06 26.16 -5.34
N GLY A 199 6.97 24.82 -5.31
CA GLY A 199 7.34 24.01 -4.13
C GLY A 199 6.41 24.19 -2.93
N GLY A 200 5.12 24.42 -3.20
CA GLY A 200 4.06 24.53 -2.20
C GLY A 200 3.93 25.91 -1.56
N ALA A 201 4.53 26.96 -2.14
CA ALA A 201 4.43 28.31 -1.59
C ALA A 201 3.07 28.97 -1.90
N SER A 202 2.46 28.63 -3.03
CA SER A 202 1.10 29.06 -3.40
C SER A 202 0.50 28.11 -4.43
N PHE A 203 -0.83 28.12 -4.55
CA PHE A 203 -1.56 27.31 -5.51
C PHE A 203 -2.27 28.18 -6.56
N ASP A 204 -2.35 27.67 -7.79
CA ASP A 204 -3.04 28.31 -8.90
C ASP A 204 -4.57 28.33 -8.67
N ALA A 205 -5.28 29.22 -9.37
CA ALA A 205 -6.74 29.20 -9.35
C ALA A 205 -7.26 27.83 -9.85
N PRO A 206 -8.29 27.24 -9.20
CA PRO A 206 -8.75 25.90 -9.57
C PRO A 206 -9.34 25.84 -10.99
N VAL A 207 -9.20 24.67 -11.62
CA VAL A 207 -9.78 24.35 -12.93
C VAL A 207 -10.70 23.14 -12.84
N ALA A 208 -11.63 23.01 -13.79
CA ALA A 208 -12.54 21.88 -13.88
C ALA A 208 -11.87 20.67 -14.55
N ILE A 209 -12.29 19.47 -14.12
CA ILE A 209 -11.98 18.21 -14.80
C ILE A 209 -13.28 17.69 -15.43
N PRO A 210 -13.33 17.46 -16.76
CA PRO A 210 -14.52 16.91 -17.40
C PRO A 210 -14.97 15.59 -16.76
N GLY A 211 -16.27 15.41 -16.55
CA GLY A 211 -16.84 14.21 -15.94
C GLY A 211 -16.69 14.10 -14.41
N ARG A 212 -15.89 14.96 -13.77
CA ARG A 212 -15.73 15.06 -12.30
C ARG A 212 -15.38 13.70 -11.66
N PRO A 213 -14.23 13.08 -12.02
CA PRO A 213 -13.83 11.78 -11.49
C PRO A 213 -13.82 11.79 -9.96
N SER A 214 -14.57 10.87 -9.37
CA SER A 214 -14.81 10.82 -7.94
C SER A 214 -14.37 9.48 -7.36
N PHE A 215 -14.00 9.43 -6.07
CA PHE A 215 -13.51 8.21 -5.40
C PHE A 215 -12.37 7.51 -6.15
N GLY A 216 -11.30 8.26 -6.41
CA GLY A 216 -10.10 7.75 -7.09
C GLY A 216 -8.84 8.47 -6.64
N THR A 217 -7.70 8.06 -7.20
CA THR A 217 -6.38 8.61 -6.90
C THR A 217 -5.81 9.40 -8.08
N ILE A 218 -4.66 10.03 -7.83
CA ILE A 218 -3.88 10.82 -8.78
C ILE A 218 -2.50 10.18 -8.95
N ALA A 219 -1.96 10.18 -10.17
CA ALA A 219 -0.59 9.79 -10.46
C ALA A 219 0.06 10.78 -11.43
N VAL A 220 1.37 10.94 -11.33
CA VAL A 220 2.16 11.78 -12.23
C VAL A 220 2.99 10.87 -13.13
N GLY A 221 2.93 11.08 -14.44
CA GLY A 221 3.72 10.33 -15.41
C GLY A 221 5.18 10.76 -15.45
N PRO A 222 6.03 9.98 -16.10
CA PRO A 222 7.46 10.23 -16.09
C PRO A 222 7.90 11.37 -17.01
N GLU A 223 6.97 12.03 -17.73
CA GLU A 223 7.18 13.32 -18.42
C GLU A 223 6.34 14.46 -17.80
N GLY A 224 5.89 14.29 -16.55
CA GLY A 224 5.07 15.28 -15.84
C GLY A 224 3.59 15.30 -16.25
N GLN A 225 3.11 14.31 -17.00
CA GLN A 225 1.66 14.16 -17.26
C GLN A 225 0.92 13.93 -15.95
N VAL A 226 -0.33 14.38 -15.84
CA VAL A 226 -1.15 14.12 -14.65
C VAL A 226 -2.33 13.22 -15.03
N TYR A 227 -2.49 12.13 -14.29
CA TYR A 227 -3.55 11.14 -14.48
C TYR A 227 -4.43 11.07 -13.23
N ILE A 228 -5.75 11.04 -13.42
CA ILE A 228 -6.72 10.94 -12.33
C ILE A 228 -7.71 9.82 -12.67
N GLY A 229 -7.82 8.85 -11.77
CA GLY A 229 -8.83 7.80 -11.83
C GLY A 229 -10.05 8.17 -11.01
N GLY A 230 -11.17 7.51 -11.27
CA GLY A 230 -12.37 7.65 -10.46
C GLY A 230 -13.57 7.01 -11.11
N ARG A 231 -14.75 7.44 -10.68
CA ARG A 231 -16.05 7.07 -11.26
C ARG A 231 -16.96 8.29 -11.37
N THR A 232 -18.06 8.15 -12.09
CA THR A 232 -19.16 9.13 -12.06
C THR A 232 -19.84 9.14 -10.70
N GLU A 233 -20.41 10.29 -10.31
CA GLU A 233 -21.33 10.41 -9.17
C GLU A 233 -22.80 10.15 -9.55
N HIS A 234 -23.10 10.10 -10.85
CA HIS A 234 -24.40 9.65 -11.33
C HIS A 234 -24.49 8.12 -11.27
N GLY A 235 -25.62 7.63 -10.78
CA GLY A 235 -25.89 6.22 -10.58
C GLY A 235 -27.35 5.97 -10.20
N SER A 236 -27.71 4.70 -10.06
CA SER A 236 -29.06 4.26 -9.71
C SER A 236 -29.05 3.30 -8.53
N LEU A 237 -30.09 3.34 -7.71
CA LEU A 237 -30.29 2.36 -6.65
C LEU A 237 -30.65 1.00 -7.26
N ALA A 238 -29.84 -0.02 -6.98
CA ALA A 238 -30.08 -1.41 -7.36
C ALA A 238 -30.18 -2.27 -6.10
N GLY A 239 -31.40 -2.45 -5.60
CA GLY A 239 -31.64 -3.15 -4.33
C GLY A 239 -31.09 -2.35 -3.14
N VAL A 240 -30.01 -2.85 -2.53
CA VAL A 240 -29.37 -2.27 -1.33
C VAL A 240 -28.01 -1.61 -1.60
N LYS A 241 -27.70 -1.33 -2.87
CA LYS A 241 -26.48 -0.65 -3.29
C LYS A 241 -26.79 0.42 -4.33
N VAL A 242 -25.97 1.47 -4.37
CA VAL A 242 -25.95 2.41 -5.51
C VAL A 242 -24.96 1.89 -6.52
N VAL A 243 -25.40 1.75 -7.76
CA VAL A 243 -24.56 1.38 -8.90
C VAL A 243 -24.31 2.63 -9.73
N TYR A 244 -23.04 3.02 -9.86
CA TYR A 244 -22.63 4.19 -10.62
C TYR A 244 -22.40 3.83 -12.08
N ASP A 245 -22.63 4.79 -12.97
CA ASP A 245 -22.70 4.52 -14.40
C ASP A 245 -21.38 4.01 -15.00
N THR A 246 -20.24 4.61 -14.64
CA THR A 246 -18.96 4.27 -15.27
C THR A 246 -17.74 4.67 -14.44
N TYR A 247 -16.62 4.01 -14.71
CA TYR A 247 -15.29 4.41 -14.28
C TYR A 247 -14.70 5.43 -15.26
N LEU A 248 -13.96 6.39 -14.74
CA LEU A 248 -13.39 7.50 -15.48
C LEU A 248 -11.86 7.51 -15.36
N PHE A 249 -11.21 7.89 -16.45
CA PHE A 249 -9.79 8.19 -16.50
C PHE A 249 -9.58 9.55 -17.15
N SER A 250 -8.98 10.48 -16.39
CA SER A 250 -8.71 11.85 -16.82
C SER A 250 -7.21 12.06 -17.01
N THR A 251 -6.83 12.80 -18.04
CA THR A 251 -5.43 13.07 -18.40
C THR A 251 -5.22 14.55 -18.63
N SER A 252 -4.18 15.10 -18.02
CA SER A 252 -3.62 16.40 -18.40
C SER A 252 -2.20 16.22 -18.92
N LEU A 253 -1.97 16.68 -20.15
CA LEU A 253 -0.64 16.71 -20.76
C LEU A 253 0.06 18.07 -20.58
N ASN A 254 -0.64 19.07 -20.04
CA ASN A 254 -0.13 20.43 -19.89
C ASN A 254 -0.09 20.94 -18.44
N ALA A 255 -0.50 20.11 -17.46
CA ALA A 255 -0.39 20.44 -16.04
C ALA A 255 1.06 20.64 -15.58
N SER A 256 2.05 20.08 -16.28
CA SER A 256 3.48 20.29 -16.02
C SER A 256 3.99 21.66 -16.47
N ASP A 257 3.37 22.29 -17.48
CA ASP A 257 3.83 23.59 -17.99
C ASP A 257 3.34 24.73 -17.08
N PRO A 258 4.24 25.45 -16.39
CA PRO A 258 3.86 26.53 -15.47
C PRO A 258 3.25 27.75 -16.18
N LEU A 259 3.41 27.87 -17.50
CA LEU A 259 2.85 28.97 -18.29
C LEU A 259 1.50 28.62 -18.94
N ALA A 260 1.13 27.35 -18.95
CA ALA A 260 -0.14 26.90 -19.53
C ALA A 260 -1.28 26.98 -18.51
N THR A 261 -2.48 27.31 -18.97
CA THR A 261 -3.70 27.02 -18.20
C THR A 261 -3.96 25.52 -18.25
N THR A 262 -3.97 24.87 -17.10
CA THR A 262 -4.19 23.42 -17.00
C THR A 262 -5.54 23.03 -17.62
N SER A 263 -5.54 21.94 -18.38
CA SER A 263 -6.73 21.35 -18.99
C SER A 263 -6.68 19.82 -18.92
N PHE A 264 -7.85 19.19 -18.95
CA PHE A 264 -7.99 17.73 -18.89
C PHE A 264 -8.86 17.21 -20.03
N THR A 265 -8.55 16.00 -20.49
CA THR A 265 -9.45 15.14 -21.27
C THR A 265 -9.87 13.94 -20.41
N THR A 266 -11.12 13.52 -20.50
CA THR A 266 -11.65 12.40 -19.72
C THR A 266 -12.29 11.38 -20.63
N GLN A 267 -12.05 10.10 -20.35
CA GLN A 267 -12.69 8.98 -21.03
C GLN A 267 -13.27 7.99 -20.03
N ASN A 268 -14.19 7.16 -20.51
CA ASN A 268 -14.69 6.02 -19.75
C ASN A 268 -13.70 4.85 -19.90
N ILE A 269 -13.50 4.11 -18.82
CA ILE A 269 -12.72 2.87 -18.81
C ILE A 269 -13.57 1.70 -18.33
N ASP A 270 -13.28 0.50 -18.82
CA ASP A 270 -13.97 -0.72 -18.42
C ASP A 270 -13.08 -1.54 -17.49
N LEU A 271 -13.55 -1.82 -16.29
CA LEU A 271 -12.89 -2.68 -15.30
C LEU A 271 -13.59 -4.04 -15.15
N GLY A 272 -14.55 -4.38 -16.01
CA GLY A 272 -15.21 -5.69 -16.03
C GLY A 272 -16.21 -5.91 -14.89
N GLY A 273 -16.78 -4.83 -14.37
CA GLY A 273 -17.76 -4.79 -13.29
C GLY A 273 -18.23 -3.36 -13.05
N SER A 274 -19.12 -3.16 -12.09
CA SER A 274 -19.70 -1.85 -11.81
C SER A 274 -19.05 -1.17 -10.58
N PRO A 275 -18.89 0.16 -10.59
CA PRO A 275 -18.60 0.91 -9.39
C PRO A 275 -19.82 0.95 -8.48
N VAL A 276 -19.65 0.66 -7.18
CA VAL A 276 -20.77 0.65 -6.22
C VAL A 276 -20.44 1.29 -4.88
N ILE A 277 -21.50 1.69 -4.18
CA ILE A 277 -21.48 1.97 -2.74
C ILE A 277 -22.55 1.11 -2.08
N PHE A 278 -22.23 0.51 -0.95
CA PHE A 278 -23.18 -0.29 -0.18
C PHE A 278 -23.99 0.57 0.78
N LEU A 279 -25.30 0.28 0.86
CA LEU A 279 -26.25 0.96 1.75
C LEU A 279 -26.90 -0.01 2.76
N TYR A 280 -26.18 -1.08 3.13
CA TYR A 280 -26.63 -2.09 4.10
C TYR A 280 -25.52 -2.44 5.08
N GLN A 281 -25.83 -3.00 6.24
CA GLN A 281 -24.82 -3.20 7.30
C GLN A 281 -24.06 -4.53 7.22
N ASN A 282 -24.62 -5.56 6.57
CA ASN A 282 -24.00 -6.88 6.49
C ASN A 282 -22.93 -6.99 5.39
N ASN A 283 -21.94 -6.10 5.41
CA ASN A 283 -20.79 -6.09 4.52
C ASN A 283 -19.56 -5.57 5.31
N PRO A 284 -18.33 -5.65 4.79
CA PRO A 284 -17.15 -5.29 5.58
C PRO A 284 -17.06 -3.81 5.98
N ASN A 285 -17.64 -2.88 5.20
CA ASN A 285 -17.56 -1.45 5.46
C ASN A 285 -18.93 -0.79 5.71
N GLN A 286 -19.91 -1.59 6.16
CA GLN A 286 -21.31 -1.23 6.44
C GLN A 286 -21.86 -0.16 5.47
N ILE A 287 -21.98 1.10 5.89
CA ILE A 287 -22.44 2.20 5.02
C ILE A 287 -21.25 3.01 4.55
N GLY A 288 -20.78 2.76 3.33
CA GLY A 288 -19.59 3.42 2.82
C GLY A 288 -19.09 2.93 1.46
N PRO A 289 -18.01 3.56 0.97
CA PRO A 289 -17.35 3.14 -0.24
C PRO A 289 -16.62 1.81 -0.07
N ILE A 290 -16.32 1.22 -1.23
CA ILE A 290 -15.65 -0.06 -1.35
C ILE A 290 -14.14 0.09 -1.64
N GLY A 291 -13.64 1.33 -1.64
CA GLY A 291 -12.28 1.70 -1.99
C GLY A 291 -12.27 2.78 -3.08
N ASP A 292 -11.07 3.25 -3.40
CA ASP A 292 -10.86 4.19 -4.50
C ASP A 292 -10.35 3.48 -5.74
N VAL A 293 -10.64 4.07 -6.90
CA VAL A 293 -10.02 3.72 -8.18
C VAL A 293 -8.56 4.17 -8.15
N GLN A 294 -7.65 3.21 -8.03
CA GLN A 294 -6.20 3.45 -7.98
C GLN A 294 -5.67 3.69 -9.39
N VAL A 295 -4.80 4.68 -9.54
CA VAL A 295 -3.97 4.89 -10.73
C VAL A 295 -2.50 4.86 -10.32
N GLY A 296 -1.70 4.08 -11.04
CA GLY A 296 -0.24 4.06 -10.93
C GLY A 296 0.42 4.21 -12.29
N VAL A 297 1.67 4.66 -12.31
CA VAL A 297 2.47 4.80 -13.54
C VAL A 297 3.86 4.21 -13.30
N ASP A 298 4.38 3.52 -14.30
CA ASP A 298 5.75 3.02 -14.28
C ASP A 298 6.77 4.16 -14.48
N HIS A 299 7.60 4.39 -13.47
CA HIS A 299 8.70 5.37 -13.48
C HIS A 299 10.09 4.75 -13.68
N SER A 300 10.17 3.44 -13.94
CA SER A 300 11.43 2.75 -14.18
C SER A 300 12.14 3.32 -15.40
N ASN A 301 13.40 2.93 -15.60
CA ASN A 301 14.11 3.16 -16.86
C ASN A 301 13.93 2.00 -17.86
N GLY A 302 13.02 1.07 -17.56
CA GLY A 302 12.81 -0.16 -18.31
C GLY A 302 11.81 -0.02 -19.47
N PRO A 303 11.55 -1.12 -20.19
CA PRO A 303 10.62 -1.14 -21.32
C PRO A 303 9.16 -0.80 -20.96
N LEU A 304 8.80 -0.91 -19.67
CA LEU A 304 7.45 -0.64 -19.18
C LEU A 304 7.26 0.83 -18.76
N ARG A 305 8.33 1.66 -18.79
CA ARG A 305 8.27 3.08 -18.41
C ARG A 305 7.12 3.81 -19.10
N GLY A 306 6.31 4.51 -18.30
CA GLY A 306 5.15 5.27 -18.77
C GLY A 306 3.91 4.43 -19.01
N ASN A 307 3.95 3.11 -18.80
CA ASN A 307 2.74 2.32 -18.71
C ASN A 307 1.89 2.79 -17.52
N ILE A 308 0.58 2.81 -17.72
CA ILE A 308 -0.39 3.27 -16.74
C ILE A 308 -1.22 2.07 -16.31
N TYR A 309 -1.47 1.99 -15.02
CA TYR A 309 -2.21 0.90 -14.39
C TYR A 309 -3.40 1.47 -13.64
N VAL A 310 -4.54 0.79 -13.77
CA VAL A 310 -5.75 1.12 -13.01
C VAL A 310 -6.23 -0.13 -12.29
N LEU A 311 -6.47 0.00 -10.99
CA LEU A 311 -6.89 -1.08 -10.11
C LEU A 311 -8.04 -0.60 -9.22
N ALA A 312 -9.09 -1.42 -9.07
CA ALA A 312 -10.21 -1.08 -8.21
C ALA A 312 -10.91 -2.33 -7.68
N SER A 313 -11.59 -2.16 -6.54
CA SER A 313 -12.68 -3.04 -6.13
C SER A 313 -13.90 -2.74 -7.00
N VAL A 314 -14.50 -3.77 -7.59
CA VAL A 314 -15.68 -3.67 -8.45
C VAL A 314 -16.77 -4.61 -7.98
N ASP A 315 -18.02 -4.33 -8.32
CA ASP A 315 -19.13 -5.29 -8.26
C ASP A 315 -19.15 -6.13 -9.56
N PRO A 316 -18.70 -7.41 -9.53
CA PRO A 316 -18.62 -8.23 -10.73
C PRO A 316 -19.99 -8.81 -11.11
N ALA A 317 -20.09 -9.36 -12.31
CA ALA A 317 -21.25 -10.18 -12.66
C ALA A 317 -21.25 -11.49 -11.85
N GLY A 318 -22.41 -11.89 -11.32
CA GLY A 318 -22.59 -13.17 -10.65
C GLY A 318 -22.95 -13.03 -9.18
N VAL A 319 -22.42 -13.93 -8.35
CA VAL A 319 -22.75 -14.03 -6.91
C VAL A 319 -21.78 -13.26 -6.01
N ASP A 320 -20.58 -12.96 -6.51
CA ASP A 320 -19.57 -12.18 -5.79
C ASP A 320 -20.07 -10.74 -5.64
N ASN A 321 -19.97 -10.22 -4.41
CA ASN A 321 -20.31 -8.81 -4.18
C ASN A 321 -19.16 -7.89 -4.58
N GLN A 322 -17.91 -8.37 -4.52
CA GLN A 322 -16.75 -7.61 -4.97
C GLN A 322 -15.64 -8.49 -5.53
N ASP A 323 -14.91 -7.97 -6.51
CA ASP A 323 -13.66 -8.50 -7.05
C ASP A 323 -12.63 -7.37 -7.13
N ILE A 324 -11.33 -7.71 -7.14
CA ILE A 324 -10.26 -6.78 -7.55
C ILE A 324 -10.03 -6.92 -9.04
N LYS A 325 -10.18 -5.82 -9.78
CA LYS A 325 -9.94 -5.78 -11.22
C LYS A 325 -8.83 -4.81 -11.56
N PHE A 326 -8.10 -5.17 -12.61
CA PHE A 326 -6.96 -4.42 -13.11
C PHE A 326 -7.04 -4.26 -14.63
N ILE A 327 -6.66 -3.08 -15.12
CA ILE A 327 -6.39 -2.81 -16.53
C ILE A 327 -5.08 -2.05 -16.67
N ARG A 328 -4.45 -2.17 -17.85
CA ARG A 328 -3.22 -1.45 -18.18
C ARG A 328 -3.33 -0.73 -19.51
N SER A 329 -2.59 0.35 -19.65
CA SER A 329 -2.35 1.07 -20.90
C SER A 329 -0.86 1.21 -21.15
N SER A 330 -0.45 1.03 -22.41
CA SER A 330 0.94 1.22 -22.87
C SER A 330 1.09 2.31 -23.92
N ASP A 331 0.07 3.16 -24.08
CA ASP A 331 0.01 4.22 -25.10
C ASP A 331 -0.42 5.57 -24.51
N GLY A 332 -0.12 5.79 -23.22
CA GLY A 332 -0.43 7.04 -22.52
C GLY A 332 -1.90 7.17 -22.13
N GLY A 333 -2.61 6.05 -21.99
CA GLY A 333 -4.01 6.00 -21.57
C GLY A 333 -4.99 6.05 -22.73
N GLN A 334 -4.56 5.98 -23.99
CA GLN A 334 -5.45 6.07 -25.15
C GLN A 334 -6.25 4.78 -25.37
N THR A 335 -5.64 3.63 -25.11
CA THR A 335 -6.30 2.33 -25.13
C THR A 335 -5.94 1.51 -23.89
N TRP A 336 -6.80 0.54 -23.57
CA TRP A 336 -6.72 -0.26 -22.36
C TRP A 336 -6.80 -1.75 -22.68
N SER A 337 -6.11 -2.57 -21.88
CA SER A 337 -6.25 -4.02 -21.92
C SER A 337 -7.66 -4.46 -21.54
N ALA A 338 -8.00 -5.73 -21.82
CA ALA A 338 -9.14 -6.36 -21.16
C ALA A 338 -8.92 -6.39 -19.63
N PRO A 339 -10.00 -6.32 -18.82
CA PRO A 339 -9.91 -6.44 -17.37
C PRO A 339 -9.38 -7.80 -16.92
N VAL A 340 -8.47 -7.78 -15.95
CA VAL A 340 -7.92 -8.95 -15.27
C VAL A 340 -8.46 -9.01 -13.85
N ARG A 341 -8.99 -10.16 -13.41
CA ARG A 341 -9.34 -10.43 -11.99
C ARG A 341 -8.08 -10.84 -11.24
N LEU A 342 -7.75 -10.15 -10.16
CA LEU A 342 -6.54 -10.42 -9.35
C LEU A 342 -6.82 -11.44 -8.23
N ASN A 343 -7.99 -11.35 -7.61
CA ASN A 343 -8.41 -12.30 -6.58
C ASN A 343 -8.79 -13.66 -7.21
N ASN A 344 -8.33 -14.76 -6.59
CA ASN A 344 -8.52 -16.13 -7.08
C ASN A 344 -9.44 -17.00 -6.20
N ASP A 345 -10.23 -16.37 -5.33
CA ASP A 345 -11.20 -17.06 -4.49
C ASP A 345 -12.36 -17.66 -5.29
N ALA A 346 -12.99 -18.68 -4.72
CA ALA A 346 -14.21 -19.24 -5.28
C ALA A 346 -15.38 -18.29 -5.00
N ALA A 347 -16.23 -18.08 -6.02
CA ALA A 347 -17.29 -17.09 -5.92
C ALA A 347 -18.24 -17.36 -4.74
N HIS A 348 -18.44 -16.37 -3.87
CA HIS A 348 -19.26 -16.42 -2.68
C HIS A 348 -19.78 -15.02 -2.28
N ARG A 349 -21.08 -14.91 -2.00
CA ARG A 349 -21.74 -13.63 -1.61
C ARG A 349 -21.13 -12.95 -0.36
N ASP A 350 -20.49 -13.74 0.50
CA ASP A 350 -19.88 -13.26 1.75
C ASP A 350 -18.34 -13.13 1.63
N ALA A 351 -17.78 -13.36 0.44
CA ALA A 351 -16.40 -13.05 0.09
C ALA A 351 -16.37 -11.66 -0.58
N TYR A 352 -15.72 -10.70 0.08
CA TYR A 352 -15.56 -9.33 -0.39
C TYR A 352 -14.08 -9.03 -0.54
N GLN A 353 -13.67 -8.52 -1.70
CA GLN A 353 -12.34 -7.97 -1.92
C GLN A 353 -12.43 -6.46 -2.14
N TRP A 354 -12.11 -5.72 -1.07
CA TRP A 354 -12.43 -4.30 -0.91
C TRP A 354 -11.19 -3.50 -0.51
N PHE A 355 -11.24 -2.17 -0.64
CA PHE A 355 -10.12 -1.26 -0.34
C PHE A 355 -8.83 -1.65 -1.06
N ALA A 356 -8.97 -1.82 -2.37
CA ALA A 356 -7.86 -2.11 -3.26
C ALA A 356 -6.81 -0.98 -3.22
N MET A 357 -5.55 -1.35 -3.06
CA MET A 357 -4.38 -0.48 -2.99
C MET A 357 -3.36 -0.95 -4.03
N GLN A 358 -2.68 0.00 -4.68
CA GLN A 358 -1.66 -0.29 -5.69
C GLN A 358 -0.42 0.59 -5.51
N GLY A 359 0.75 0.01 -5.78
CA GLY A 359 2.03 0.71 -5.88
C GLY A 359 2.81 0.19 -7.08
N VAL A 360 3.65 1.06 -7.64
CA VAL A 360 4.53 0.73 -8.77
C VAL A 360 5.95 1.06 -8.35
N ALA A 361 6.78 0.03 -8.25
CA ALA A 361 8.16 0.14 -7.82
C ALA A 361 9.08 0.70 -8.92
N PRO A 362 10.26 1.26 -8.56
CA PRO A 362 11.26 1.73 -9.53
C PRO A 362 11.80 0.64 -10.47
N ASN A 363 11.64 -0.63 -10.12
CA ASN A 363 12.02 -1.80 -10.92
C ASN A 363 10.84 -2.40 -11.72
N SER A 364 9.81 -1.61 -11.99
CA SER A 364 8.59 -2.01 -12.72
C SER A 364 7.69 -3.04 -12.03
N ARG A 365 8.00 -3.47 -10.79
CA ARG A 365 7.10 -4.30 -10.02
C ARG A 365 5.81 -3.54 -9.72
N ILE A 366 4.67 -4.20 -9.89
CA ILE A 366 3.38 -3.70 -9.42
C ILE A 366 3.02 -4.51 -8.18
N ASP A 367 2.73 -3.81 -7.08
CA ASP A 367 2.22 -4.40 -5.84
C ASP A 367 0.73 -4.09 -5.72
N ALA A 368 -0.08 -5.11 -5.42
CA ALA A 368 -1.51 -4.98 -5.17
C ALA A 368 -1.87 -5.57 -3.81
N VAL A 369 -2.57 -4.79 -2.99
CA VAL A 369 -3.05 -5.22 -1.67
C VAL A 369 -4.52 -4.87 -1.51
N TRP A 370 -5.30 -5.72 -0.87
CA TRP A 370 -6.72 -5.45 -0.59
C TRP A 370 -7.16 -6.11 0.72
N TYR A 371 -8.26 -5.62 1.28
CA TYR A 371 -8.94 -6.26 2.38
C TYR A 371 -9.84 -7.39 1.85
N ASP A 372 -9.85 -8.51 2.54
CA ASP A 372 -10.47 -9.74 2.04
C ASP A 372 -11.18 -10.52 3.16
N THR A 373 -12.42 -10.93 2.92
CA THR A 373 -13.21 -11.73 3.86
C THR A 373 -13.23 -13.23 3.52
N ARG A 374 -12.53 -13.67 2.46
CA ARG A 374 -12.61 -15.06 1.95
C ARG A 374 -12.29 -16.13 3.00
N ALA A 375 -11.37 -15.85 3.92
CA ALA A 375 -10.91 -16.81 4.91
C ALA A 375 -11.96 -17.13 5.97
N SER A 376 -12.78 -16.15 6.33
CA SER A 376 -13.81 -16.28 7.37
C SER A 376 -15.20 -16.53 6.80
N LEU A 377 -15.46 -16.03 5.58
CA LEU A 377 -16.80 -15.86 5.00
C LEU A 377 -17.78 -15.16 5.95
N GLN A 378 -17.24 -14.31 6.82
CA GLN A 378 -17.98 -13.41 7.70
C GLN A 378 -17.69 -11.99 7.21
N PRO A 379 -18.70 -11.26 6.71
CA PRO A 379 -18.45 -9.96 6.07
C PRO A 379 -17.72 -8.96 6.97
N GLY A 380 -17.88 -9.04 8.30
CA GLY A 380 -17.20 -8.17 9.27
C GLY A 380 -15.81 -8.62 9.73
N ILE A 381 -15.19 -9.64 9.12
CA ILE A 381 -13.85 -10.15 9.46
C ILE A 381 -12.96 -10.15 8.22
N SER A 382 -11.97 -9.28 8.19
CA SER A 382 -11.03 -9.12 7.06
C SER A 382 -9.60 -9.51 7.41
N GLN A 383 -8.84 -9.91 6.39
CA GLN A 383 -7.37 -9.94 6.35
C GLN A 383 -6.91 -9.10 5.16
N LEU A 384 -5.66 -8.62 5.17
CA LEU A 384 -5.05 -8.13 3.95
C LEU A 384 -4.53 -9.31 3.11
N TYR A 385 -4.71 -9.21 1.80
CA TYR A 385 -4.11 -10.09 0.81
C TYR A 385 -3.21 -9.29 -0.12
N TYR A 386 -2.12 -9.91 -0.55
CA TYR A 386 -1.08 -9.33 -1.41
C TYR A 386 -0.90 -10.18 -2.67
N ALA A 387 -0.64 -9.51 -3.79
CA ALA A 387 -0.12 -10.09 -5.02
C ALA A 387 0.78 -9.07 -5.75
N TYR A 388 1.70 -9.56 -6.57
CA TYR A 388 2.61 -8.72 -7.34
C TYR A 388 2.74 -9.17 -8.80
N SER A 389 3.20 -8.27 -9.65
CA SER A 389 3.47 -8.52 -11.07
C SER A 389 4.80 -7.91 -11.51
N TRP A 390 5.54 -8.64 -12.34
CA TRP A 390 6.82 -8.22 -12.94
C TRP A 390 6.73 -7.87 -14.43
N ASP A 391 5.60 -8.17 -15.08
CA ASP A 391 5.41 -8.07 -16.53
C ASP A 391 4.38 -7.01 -16.93
N GLY A 392 4.21 -5.99 -16.07
CA GLY A 392 3.25 -4.90 -16.28
C GLY A 392 1.80 -5.32 -16.07
N GLY A 393 1.54 -6.33 -15.24
CA GLY A 393 0.20 -6.80 -14.88
C GLY A 393 -0.41 -7.80 -15.86
N VAL A 394 0.40 -8.44 -16.72
CA VAL A 394 -0.05 -9.51 -17.61
C VAL A 394 -0.22 -10.81 -16.83
N THR A 395 0.72 -11.13 -15.94
CA THR A 395 0.62 -12.22 -14.97
C THR A 395 0.81 -11.68 -13.56
N TRP A 396 0.28 -12.42 -12.58
CA TRP A 396 0.29 -12.06 -11.17
C TRP A 396 0.73 -13.26 -10.33
N SER A 397 1.41 -12.97 -9.22
CA SER A 397 1.76 -13.95 -8.21
C SER A 397 0.51 -14.60 -7.61
N GLN A 398 0.70 -15.71 -6.88
CA GLN A 398 -0.37 -16.24 -6.05
C GLN A 398 -0.78 -15.21 -4.99
N ASN A 399 -2.08 -15.16 -4.68
CA ASN A 399 -2.57 -14.30 -3.60
C ASN A 399 -2.13 -14.87 -2.24
N GLN A 400 -1.57 -14.02 -1.38
CA GLN A 400 -1.10 -14.40 -0.06
C GLN A 400 -1.77 -13.54 1.01
N ALA A 401 -2.29 -14.16 2.08
CA ALA A 401 -2.71 -13.41 3.26
C ALA A 401 -1.47 -12.88 4.00
N VAL A 402 -1.48 -11.59 4.35
CA VAL A 402 -0.32 -10.90 4.95
C VAL A 402 -0.58 -10.33 6.34
N THR A 403 -1.79 -10.52 6.87
CA THR A 403 -2.15 -10.12 8.24
C THR A 403 -2.96 -11.19 8.97
N ALA A 404 -2.96 -11.15 10.30
CA ALA A 404 -3.97 -11.83 11.10
C ALA A 404 -5.37 -11.24 10.81
N PRO A 405 -6.46 -12.03 10.97
CA PRO A 405 -7.82 -11.52 10.80
C PRO A 405 -8.19 -10.53 11.90
N PHE A 406 -8.96 -9.50 11.55
CA PHE A 406 -9.49 -8.51 12.48
C PHE A 406 -10.94 -8.16 12.13
N SER A 407 -11.66 -7.62 13.12
CA SER A 407 -13.05 -7.21 12.90
C SER A 407 -13.14 -5.81 12.31
N THR A 408 -13.93 -5.65 11.27
CA THR A 408 -14.16 -4.32 10.68
C THR A 408 -15.35 -3.61 11.29
N HIS A 409 -16.02 -4.20 12.29
CA HIS A 409 -17.31 -3.74 12.84
C HIS A 409 -17.26 -3.22 14.28
N ILE A 410 -16.05 -2.97 14.79
CA ILE A 410 -15.82 -2.52 16.17
C ILE A 410 -14.92 -1.28 16.18
N GLY A 411 -14.88 -0.59 17.33
CA GLY A 411 -13.91 0.48 17.55
C GLY A 411 -14.18 1.78 16.78
N TYR A 412 -15.39 1.98 16.27
CA TYR A 412 -15.72 3.18 15.51
C TYR A 412 -15.74 4.44 16.40
N PRO A 413 -15.18 5.57 15.94
CA PRO A 413 -15.38 6.85 16.61
C PRO A 413 -16.85 7.28 16.56
N LEU A 414 -17.29 8.08 17.53
CA LEU A 414 -18.67 8.52 17.66
C LEU A 414 -19.15 9.20 16.37
N GLY A 415 -20.25 8.68 15.82
CA GLY A 415 -20.83 9.18 14.57
C GLY A 415 -20.31 8.48 13.30
N ALA A 416 -19.31 7.60 13.40
CA ALA A 416 -18.88 6.73 12.32
C ALA A 416 -19.58 5.36 12.38
N GLN A 417 -19.67 4.71 11.22
CA GLN A 417 -20.25 3.37 11.06
C GLN A 417 -19.39 2.48 10.14
N LYS A 418 -18.12 2.82 9.94
CA LYS A 418 -17.26 2.23 8.91
C LYS A 418 -15.79 2.29 9.30
N MET A 419 -14.95 1.52 8.61
CA MET A 419 -13.49 1.50 8.78
C MET A 419 -12.79 2.75 8.21
N GLY A 420 -13.53 3.56 7.48
CA GLY A 420 -13.01 4.69 6.72
C GLY A 420 -13.41 4.56 5.27
N ASP A 421 -12.63 5.19 4.40
CA ASP A 421 -12.89 5.27 2.97
C ASP A 421 -11.76 4.73 2.10
N TYR A 422 -10.54 4.66 2.63
CA TYR A 422 -9.34 4.24 1.93
C TYR A 422 -8.24 3.80 2.90
N SER A 423 -7.21 3.19 2.31
CA SER A 423 -5.89 2.93 2.86
C SER A 423 -4.87 3.12 1.73
N HIS A 424 -3.58 3.11 2.01
CA HIS A 424 -2.57 3.46 1.02
C HIS A 424 -1.43 2.46 0.99
N LEU A 425 -0.87 2.27 -0.20
CA LEU A 425 0.36 1.54 -0.41
C LEU A 425 1.26 2.34 -1.36
N VAL A 426 2.56 2.34 -1.08
CA VAL A 426 3.62 2.83 -1.97
C VAL A 426 4.70 1.77 -2.07
N SER A 427 5.42 1.68 -3.20
CA SER A 427 6.39 0.61 -3.42
C SER A 427 7.80 1.15 -3.64
N ASP A 428 8.77 0.54 -2.96
CA ASP A 428 10.19 0.68 -3.25
C ASP A 428 10.68 -0.55 -4.06
N GLU A 429 11.99 -0.62 -4.34
CA GLU A 429 12.55 -1.75 -5.09
C GLU A 429 12.36 -3.11 -4.39
N ASN A 430 12.26 -3.14 -3.06
CA ASN A 430 12.26 -4.37 -2.27
C ASN A 430 10.86 -4.87 -1.92
N GLY A 431 9.88 -3.97 -1.81
CA GLY A 431 8.53 -4.31 -1.36
C GLY A 431 7.53 -3.15 -1.42
N GLY A 432 6.35 -3.40 -0.85
CA GLY A 432 5.27 -2.44 -0.68
C GLY A 432 5.13 -2.01 0.79
N HIS A 433 5.12 -0.71 1.01
CA HIS A 433 4.83 -0.05 2.29
C HIS A 433 3.35 0.28 2.38
N ILE A 434 2.63 -0.41 3.25
CA ILE A 434 1.19 -0.26 3.46
C ILE A 434 0.96 0.56 4.72
N ALA A 435 0.05 1.54 4.65
CA ALA A 435 -0.62 2.07 5.82
C ALA A 435 -2.10 1.73 5.75
N TYR A 436 -2.61 1.04 6.78
CA TYR A 436 -3.96 0.50 6.78
C TYR A 436 -4.62 0.60 8.17
N THR A 437 -5.95 0.57 8.19
CA THR A 437 -6.72 0.59 9.46
C THR A 437 -7.09 -0.84 9.88
N ALA A 438 -6.87 -1.19 11.16
CA ALA A 438 -7.29 -2.46 11.75
C ALA A 438 -7.79 -2.27 13.19
N THR A 439 -8.27 -3.35 13.82
CA THR A 439 -8.88 -3.29 15.16
C THR A 439 -8.31 -4.32 16.14
N TYR A 440 -7.02 -4.63 16.03
CA TYR A 440 -6.42 -5.68 16.84
C TYR A 440 -6.51 -5.43 18.35
N ASN A 441 -6.58 -4.16 18.78
CA ASN A 441 -6.73 -3.77 20.18
C ASN A 441 -8.18 -3.50 20.62
N GLY A 442 -9.16 -3.57 19.71
CA GLY A 442 -10.58 -3.34 20.00
C GLY A 442 -11.09 -1.94 19.63
N GLU A 443 -10.19 -0.97 19.43
CA GLU A 443 -10.43 0.30 18.76
C GLU A 443 -9.93 0.28 17.31
N GLN A 444 -10.24 1.30 16.52
CA GLN A 444 -9.61 1.51 15.21
C GLN A 444 -8.23 2.11 15.38
N ASP A 445 -7.21 1.43 14.87
CA ASP A 445 -5.82 1.88 14.87
C ASP A 445 -5.28 1.88 13.45
N VAL A 446 -4.22 2.67 13.23
CA VAL A 446 -3.49 2.68 11.96
C VAL A 446 -2.17 1.93 12.10
N TYR A 447 -1.93 1.03 11.15
CA TYR A 447 -0.77 0.15 11.14
C TYR A 447 0.02 0.33 9.86
N TYR A 448 1.34 0.29 10.01
CA TYR A 448 2.28 0.07 8.94
C TYR A 448 2.47 -1.43 8.71
N LEU A 449 2.62 -1.84 7.45
CA LEU A 449 3.06 -3.18 7.09
C LEU A 449 3.96 -3.13 5.86
N ASN A 450 5.09 -3.84 5.89
CA ASN A 450 5.94 -4.08 4.73
C ASN A 450 5.63 -5.46 4.13
N VAL A 451 5.20 -5.50 2.88
CA VAL A 451 5.03 -6.72 2.07
C VAL A 451 6.08 -6.80 0.99
N PHE A 452 6.43 -7.99 0.52
CA PHE A 452 7.47 -8.16 -0.49
C PHE A 452 7.27 -9.46 -1.27
N PRO A 453 7.75 -9.53 -2.53
CA PRO A 453 7.82 -10.78 -3.28
C PRO A 453 8.62 -11.83 -2.51
N ASP A 454 8.06 -13.01 -2.28
CA ASP A 454 8.73 -14.10 -1.56
C ASP A 454 8.21 -15.45 -2.10
N CYS A 455 8.46 -15.71 -3.38
CA CYS A 455 7.93 -16.90 -4.04
C CYS A 455 8.52 -18.20 -3.47
N ASN A 456 9.74 -18.15 -2.91
CA ASN A 456 10.42 -19.29 -2.30
C ASN A 456 10.06 -19.47 -0.80
N ASN A 457 9.26 -18.54 -0.23
CA ASN A 457 8.79 -18.53 1.15
C ASN A 457 9.91 -18.57 2.21
N ASN A 458 11.01 -17.85 1.98
CA ASN A 458 12.14 -17.79 2.90
C ASN A 458 12.12 -16.57 3.83
N ALA A 459 11.03 -15.79 3.80
CA ALA A 459 10.83 -14.56 4.56
C ALA A 459 11.76 -13.39 4.15
N LYS A 460 12.25 -13.39 2.91
CA LYS A 460 13.02 -12.29 2.33
C LYS A 460 12.47 -11.94 0.97
N SER A 461 12.70 -10.70 0.57
CA SER A 461 12.34 -10.26 -0.78
C SER A 461 13.13 -11.04 -1.83
N ASP A 462 12.43 -11.57 -2.82
CA ASP A 462 13.02 -12.20 -4.02
C ASP A 462 14.07 -11.29 -4.67
N VAL A 463 13.85 -9.96 -4.62
CA VAL A 463 14.78 -8.94 -5.13
C VAL A 463 16.10 -8.99 -4.38
N LEU A 464 16.05 -9.08 -3.05
CA LEU A 464 17.23 -9.15 -2.21
C LEU A 464 17.93 -10.50 -2.36
N ASP A 465 17.20 -11.59 -2.59
CA ASP A 465 17.79 -12.89 -2.84
C ASP A 465 18.63 -12.89 -4.12
N ILE A 466 18.11 -12.33 -5.22
CA ILE A 466 18.82 -12.22 -6.50
C ILE A 466 20.01 -11.27 -6.36
N GLN A 467 19.80 -10.07 -5.81
CA GLN A 467 20.86 -9.05 -5.66
C GLN A 467 22.03 -9.55 -4.80
N ASN A 468 21.74 -10.27 -3.71
CA ASN A 468 22.76 -10.82 -2.82
C ASN A 468 23.30 -12.16 -3.27
N ARG A 469 22.92 -12.66 -4.46
CA ARG A 469 23.35 -13.96 -4.99
C ARG A 469 23.07 -15.10 -4.00
N LEU A 470 21.87 -15.07 -3.42
CA LEU A 470 21.29 -16.16 -2.62
C LEU A 470 20.42 -17.08 -3.48
N SER A 471 19.90 -16.58 -4.61
CA SER A 471 19.26 -17.34 -5.67
C SER A 471 19.66 -16.79 -7.05
N GLY A 472 19.58 -17.62 -8.08
CA GLY A 472 19.78 -17.23 -9.47
C GLY A 472 18.54 -16.60 -10.10
N ASP A 473 18.76 -15.88 -11.20
CA ASP A 473 17.74 -15.43 -12.15
C ASP A 473 18.33 -15.58 -13.56
N THR A 474 18.21 -16.78 -14.11
CA THR A 474 18.86 -17.20 -15.35
C THR A 474 18.24 -16.53 -16.58
N ASN A 475 16.95 -16.20 -16.52
CA ASN A 475 16.19 -15.64 -17.64
C ASN A 475 15.98 -14.11 -17.52
N PHE A 476 16.45 -13.50 -16.43
CA PHE A 476 16.36 -12.07 -16.12
C PHE A 476 14.92 -11.55 -16.04
N ASN A 477 14.02 -12.36 -15.46
CA ASN A 477 12.61 -12.00 -15.31
C ASN A 477 12.23 -11.54 -13.89
N HIS A 478 13.22 -11.35 -13.01
CA HIS A 478 13.06 -10.92 -11.62
C HIS A 478 12.42 -11.94 -10.68
N LEU A 479 12.23 -13.19 -11.14
CA LEU A 479 11.85 -14.30 -10.28
C LEU A 479 13.08 -15.16 -9.99
N PRO A 480 13.29 -15.58 -8.73
CA PRO A 480 14.28 -16.59 -8.39
C PRO A 480 14.05 -17.88 -9.20
N ASP A 481 15.11 -18.45 -9.77
CA ASP A 481 15.06 -19.68 -10.59
C ASP A 481 14.36 -20.84 -9.83
N SER A 482 14.52 -20.89 -8.50
CA SER A 482 13.87 -21.85 -7.61
C SER A 482 12.33 -21.81 -7.65
N CYS A 483 11.76 -20.67 -8.03
CA CYS A 483 10.31 -20.46 -8.11
C CYS A 483 9.73 -20.80 -9.48
N GLU A 484 10.60 -21.08 -10.46
CA GLU A 484 10.20 -21.27 -11.84
C GLU A 484 10.40 -22.71 -12.29
N ASN A 485 9.66 -23.12 -13.32
CA ASN A 485 9.86 -24.41 -13.96
C ASN A 485 10.75 -24.27 -15.21
N ILE A 486 12.01 -23.90 -14.99
CA ILE A 486 13.02 -23.69 -16.03
C ILE A 486 14.15 -24.73 -15.93
N SER A 487 14.97 -24.81 -16.98
CA SER A 487 16.22 -25.57 -16.96
C SER A 487 17.38 -24.60 -16.76
N VAL A 488 18.13 -24.80 -15.68
CA VAL A 488 19.31 -24.00 -15.36
C VAL A 488 20.54 -24.76 -15.87
N THR A 489 21.35 -24.10 -16.72
CA THR A 489 22.57 -24.75 -17.24
C THR A 489 23.59 -24.86 -16.11
N GLY A 490 24.02 -26.08 -15.81
CA GLY A 490 24.97 -26.34 -14.71
C GLY A 490 24.31 -26.83 -13.43
N ASP A 491 22.98 -26.81 -13.33
CA ASP A 491 22.25 -27.50 -12.26
C ASP A 491 22.29 -29.02 -12.54
N LEU A 492 23.04 -29.74 -11.72
CA LEU A 492 23.31 -31.17 -11.84
C LEU A 492 22.60 -32.01 -10.78
N ASP A 493 22.15 -31.40 -9.69
CA ASP A 493 21.38 -32.09 -8.64
C ASP A 493 19.85 -31.88 -8.75
N GLY A 494 19.43 -30.97 -9.63
CA GLY A 494 18.05 -30.72 -10.01
C GLY A 494 17.30 -29.77 -9.08
N ASP A 495 18.01 -28.99 -8.26
CA ASP A 495 17.42 -28.04 -7.32
C ASP A 495 17.17 -26.64 -7.92
N ARG A 496 17.50 -26.45 -9.20
CA ARG A 496 17.38 -25.20 -9.98
C ARG A 496 18.26 -24.06 -9.46
N ASP A 497 19.34 -24.40 -8.78
CA ASP A 497 20.40 -23.50 -8.40
C ASP A 497 21.73 -24.03 -8.94
N VAL A 498 22.74 -23.16 -9.10
CA VAL A 498 24.09 -23.62 -9.44
C VAL A 498 25.01 -23.29 -8.28
N ASP A 499 25.28 -24.30 -7.46
CA ASP A 499 26.01 -24.14 -6.21
C ASP A 499 27.08 -25.23 -5.94
N GLN A 500 27.50 -25.31 -4.68
CA GLN A 500 28.54 -26.24 -4.25
C GLN A 500 28.11 -27.72 -4.40
N LEU A 501 26.82 -28.01 -4.35
CA LEU A 501 26.27 -29.34 -4.53
C LEU A 501 26.50 -29.83 -5.97
N ASP A 502 26.26 -28.99 -6.97
CA ASP A 502 26.58 -29.31 -8.38
C ASP A 502 28.08 -29.51 -8.58
N LEU A 503 28.87 -28.67 -7.93
CA LEU A 503 30.33 -28.78 -7.99
C LEU A 503 30.79 -30.14 -7.45
N ASN A 504 30.16 -30.62 -6.37
CA ASN A 504 30.43 -31.94 -5.81
C ASN A 504 30.05 -33.06 -6.79
N VAL A 505 28.98 -32.91 -7.59
CA VAL A 505 28.60 -33.87 -8.63
C VAL A 505 29.68 -33.99 -9.71
N ILE A 506 30.22 -32.87 -10.21
CA ILE A 506 31.34 -32.89 -11.18
C ILE A 506 32.59 -33.48 -10.53
N LEU A 507 32.94 -33.03 -9.32
CA LEU A 507 34.15 -33.47 -8.63
C LEU A 507 34.14 -34.99 -8.34
N ALA A 508 32.98 -35.56 -8.02
CA ALA A 508 32.81 -37.02 -7.83
C ALA A 508 32.96 -37.83 -9.14
N ALA A 509 32.77 -37.18 -10.30
CA ALA A 509 32.91 -37.77 -11.62
C ALA A 509 34.23 -37.40 -12.33
N ARG A 510 35.08 -36.61 -11.69
CA ARG A 510 36.34 -36.13 -12.27
C ARG A 510 37.23 -37.26 -12.79
N ASN A 511 37.83 -37.04 -13.96
CA ASN A 511 38.65 -37.97 -14.73
C ASN A 511 37.91 -39.20 -15.25
N LYS A 512 36.57 -39.17 -15.34
CA LYS A 512 35.78 -40.20 -16.02
C LYS A 512 35.38 -39.72 -17.43
N PRO A 513 35.27 -40.63 -18.42
CA PRO A 513 34.62 -40.32 -19.68
C PRO A 513 33.17 -39.90 -19.45
N ALA A 514 32.69 -38.96 -20.24
CA ALA A 514 31.27 -38.62 -20.30
C ALA A 514 30.45 -39.85 -20.71
N SER A 515 29.26 -40.04 -20.13
CA SER A 515 28.36 -41.14 -20.51
C SER A 515 27.74 -40.99 -21.90
N GLY A 516 27.93 -39.83 -22.55
CA GLY A 516 27.48 -39.53 -23.90
C GLY A 516 27.60 -38.03 -24.19
N VAL A 517 27.22 -37.61 -25.40
CA VAL A 517 27.29 -36.20 -25.86
C VAL A 517 26.40 -35.22 -25.07
N ASN A 518 25.48 -35.76 -24.27
CA ASN A 518 24.53 -35.01 -23.44
C ASN A 518 24.75 -35.30 -21.94
N ASP A 519 25.93 -35.81 -21.53
CA ASP A 519 26.23 -35.95 -20.11
C ASP A 519 26.24 -34.55 -19.47
N PRO A 520 25.35 -34.25 -18.51
CA PRO A 520 25.24 -32.91 -17.94
C PRO A 520 26.50 -32.48 -17.18
N ARG A 521 27.36 -33.44 -16.79
CA ARG A 521 28.64 -33.19 -16.11
C ARG A 521 29.77 -32.79 -17.07
N ASP A 522 29.59 -32.99 -18.39
CA ASP A 522 30.52 -32.59 -19.45
C ASP A 522 30.05 -31.27 -20.07
N LEU A 523 30.19 -30.18 -19.30
CA LEU A 523 29.72 -28.83 -19.65
C LEU A 523 30.50 -28.22 -20.82
N ASP A 524 31.72 -28.70 -21.09
CA ASP A 524 32.47 -28.29 -22.28
C ASP A 524 32.31 -29.18 -23.50
N LYS A 525 31.61 -30.30 -23.35
CA LYS A 525 31.27 -31.24 -24.41
C LYS A 525 32.52 -31.82 -25.08
N ASN A 526 33.61 -31.97 -24.33
CA ASN A 526 34.87 -32.54 -24.82
C ASN A 526 34.93 -34.08 -24.66
N GLY A 527 33.94 -34.69 -24.01
CA GLY A 527 33.84 -36.12 -23.75
C GLY A 527 34.53 -36.61 -22.47
N LEU A 528 35.11 -35.71 -21.66
CA LEU A 528 35.88 -36.04 -20.45
C LEU A 528 35.57 -35.05 -19.32
N ILE A 529 34.99 -35.56 -18.22
CA ILE A 529 34.65 -34.76 -17.04
C ILE A 529 35.95 -34.38 -16.30
N ASN A 530 36.36 -33.11 -16.37
CA ASN A 530 37.64 -32.64 -15.87
C ASN A 530 37.60 -31.20 -15.30
N ALA A 531 38.77 -30.59 -15.09
CA ALA A 531 38.88 -29.26 -14.50
C ALA A 531 38.27 -28.14 -15.37
N LEU A 532 38.12 -28.36 -16.68
CA LEU A 532 37.44 -27.43 -17.59
C LEU A 532 35.93 -27.38 -17.30
N ASP A 533 35.31 -28.51 -17.00
CA ASP A 533 33.90 -28.57 -16.60
C ASP A 533 33.68 -27.91 -15.25
N VAL A 534 34.55 -28.20 -14.29
CA VAL A 534 34.58 -27.51 -12.98
C VAL A 534 34.64 -25.99 -13.20
N ARG A 535 35.57 -25.52 -14.04
CA ARG A 535 35.71 -24.08 -14.33
C ARG A 535 34.47 -23.50 -14.99
N LYS A 536 33.83 -24.22 -15.92
CA LYS A 536 32.59 -23.77 -16.55
C LYS A 536 31.46 -23.68 -15.54
N LEU A 537 31.30 -24.69 -14.69
CA LEU A 537 30.30 -24.69 -13.63
C LEU A 537 30.53 -23.53 -12.66
N THR A 538 31.78 -23.28 -12.27
CA THR A 538 32.13 -22.14 -11.40
C THR A 538 31.73 -20.79 -12.00
N LEU A 539 31.78 -20.63 -13.32
CA LEU A 539 31.32 -19.43 -14.02
C LEU A 539 29.79 -19.32 -14.13
N LEU A 540 29.08 -20.44 -13.97
CA LEU A 540 27.63 -20.52 -13.96
C LEU A 540 27.05 -20.39 -12.54
N CYS A 541 27.89 -20.46 -11.50
CA CYS A 541 27.45 -20.34 -10.12
C CYS A 541 26.67 -19.06 -9.88
N THR A 542 25.46 -19.24 -9.36
CA THR A 542 24.53 -18.19 -8.94
C THR A 542 24.87 -17.70 -7.53
N ARG A 543 25.48 -18.54 -6.67
CA ARG A 543 25.83 -18.21 -5.28
C ARG A 543 27.24 -17.65 -5.08
N SER A 544 27.36 -16.69 -4.17
CA SER A 544 28.62 -16.02 -3.81
C SER A 544 29.75 -16.94 -3.31
N ARG A 545 29.44 -18.13 -2.80
CA ARG A 545 30.42 -19.09 -2.22
C ARG A 545 30.87 -20.20 -3.17
N CYS A 546 30.30 -20.26 -4.37
CA CYS A 546 30.60 -21.29 -5.37
C CYS A 546 31.72 -20.84 -6.33
N ALA A 547 31.93 -19.52 -6.47
CA ALA A 547 33.10 -18.93 -7.10
C ALA A 547 34.21 -18.66 -6.07
N VAL A 548 35.23 -19.53 -6.01
CA VAL A 548 36.51 -19.23 -5.33
C VAL A 548 37.48 -18.60 -6.31
#